data_AF-A0A126WZD1-F1
#
_entry.id   AF-A0A126WZD1-F1
#
_cell.length_a   1.000
_cell.length_b   1.000
_cell.length_c   1.000
_cell.angle_alpha   90.00
_cell.angle_beta   90.00
_cell.angle_gamma   90.00
#
_symmetry.space_group_name_H-M   'P 1'
#
loop_
_entity.id
_entity.type
_entity.pdbx_description
1 polymer ?
#
loop_
_entity_poly.entity_id
_entity_poly.type
_entity_poly.pdbx_seq_one_letter_code
_entity_poly.pdbx_strand_id
1 'polypeptide(L)'
;MFSVELPPATMAASVAAAAKMDPLVGRSLASRYSDWIFEALEELPGNFLISDPCIAGHPIVFASRGFLGMSGYAREEVIGRNGRIFQGPATNRRAVIEIREAIRAERTMQINILNYRKDGSPIWILFHLCPVFGRDDGQVIHFVAVQVPISRRASVGPRQGLDCTGGGTGFFVGTCRKEMRGEVELGRNLAVDSFVDSDNRGLEAEESCGASDVEKQNALDASNAVLSTLTHYSELTGKIVCRTRHVSFDAAPLPSSLHISLGRIKQSFVLTDPQLFDMPIIYASDAFLSLTGYTRHEVLGRNCRLLNGADTDLQALQQIKESIGAAKACTVRVLNYRKDGSTFRNRLLVSPVRNASGKIAFHVWVQMDEEAAKVDEQGLSPEMKQLGAVGAVKVAVRSLSAAAGPSSRT
;
A
#
# COMPACT_ATOMS: atom_id res chain seq x y z
N MET A 1 -0.07 -10.20 -59.40
CA MET A 1 -0.68 -8.94 -58.94
C MET A 1 -1.25 -9.20 -57.56
N PHE A 2 -0.43 -9.09 -56.52
CA PHE A 2 -0.87 -9.29 -55.13
C PHE A 2 -0.69 -7.95 -54.42
N SER A 3 -1.80 -7.28 -54.14
CA SER A 3 -1.81 -6.05 -53.35
C SER A 3 -1.49 -6.40 -51.91
N VAL A 4 -0.39 -5.84 -51.39
CA VAL A 4 -0.13 -5.83 -49.96
C VAL A 4 -1.07 -4.78 -49.36
N GLU A 5 -2.15 -5.22 -48.72
CA GLU A 5 -3.00 -4.32 -47.93
C GLU A 5 -2.18 -3.78 -46.75
N LEU A 6 -2.02 -2.47 -46.71
CA LEU A 6 -1.45 -1.77 -45.56
C LEU A 6 -2.41 -1.91 -44.37
N PRO A 7 -1.92 -2.06 -43.14
CA PRO A 7 -2.77 -2.18 -41.96
C PRO A 7 -3.63 -0.92 -41.77
N PRO A 8 -4.84 -1.05 -41.19
CA PRO A 8 -5.76 0.08 -41.04
C PRO A 8 -5.13 1.22 -40.23
N ALA A 9 -5.54 2.46 -40.52
CA ALA A 9 -4.92 3.67 -39.96
C ALA A 9 -4.91 3.73 -38.42
N THR A 10 -5.85 3.06 -37.76
CA THR A 10 -5.89 2.87 -36.29
C THR A 10 -4.72 2.04 -35.76
N MET A 11 -4.30 0.99 -36.49
CA MET A 11 -3.09 0.24 -36.15
C MET A 11 -1.82 1.03 -36.43
N ALA A 12 -1.76 1.80 -37.51
CA ALA A 12 -0.62 2.68 -37.79
C ALA A 12 -0.45 3.73 -36.67
N ALA A 13 -1.55 4.28 -36.15
CA ALA A 13 -1.54 5.22 -35.03
C ALA A 13 -1.08 4.59 -33.71
N SER A 14 -1.54 3.37 -33.37
CA SER A 14 -1.11 2.70 -32.12
C SER A 14 0.37 2.29 -32.17
N VAL A 15 0.85 1.82 -33.31
CA VAL A 15 2.26 1.47 -33.53
C VAL A 15 3.16 2.72 -33.52
N ALA A 16 2.69 3.85 -34.07
CA ALA A 16 3.43 5.12 -34.03
C ALA A 16 3.47 5.74 -32.62
N ALA A 17 2.40 5.61 -31.83
CA ALA A 17 2.39 6.03 -30.42
C ALA A 17 3.35 5.18 -29.56
N ALA A 18 3.40 3.87 -29.80
CA ALA A 18 4.32 2.95 -29.14
C ALA A 18 5.80 3.30 -29.33
N ALA A 19 6.17 4.01 -30.41
CA ALA A 19 7.55 4.41 -30.70
C ALA A 19 8.12 5.52 -29.78
N LYS A 20 7.28 6.18 -28.96
CA LYS A 20 7.71 7.14 -27.93
C LYS A 20 7.52 6.65 -26.49
N MET A 21 6.88 5.50 -26.31
CA MET A 21 6.64 4.92 -24.99
C MET A 21 7.84 4.07 -24.55
N ASP A 22 8.04 3.97 -23.23
CA ASP A 22 8.97 2.99 -22.67
C ASP A 22 8.54 1.57 -23.14
N PRO A 23 9.41 0.79 -23.78
CA PRO A 23 9.09 -0.57 -24.24
C PRO A 23 8.57 -1.49 -23.14
N LEU A 24 8.93 -1.24 -21.87
CA LEU A 24 8.42 -1.97 -20.71
C LEU A 24 6.95 -1.65 -20.43
N VAL A 25 6.57 -0.37 -20.51
CA VAL A 25 5.18 0.07 -20.30
C VAL A 25 4.26 -0.48 -21.39
N GLY A 26 4.68 -0.41 -22.65
CA GLY A 26 3.91 -0.96 -23.78
C GLY A 26 3.76 -2.49 -23.75
N ARG A 27 4.65 -3.22 -23.07
CA ARG A 27 4.63 -4.68 -22.95
C ARG A 27 4.09 -5.20 -21.62
N SER A 28 3.85 -4.33 -20.64
CA SER A 28 3.47 -4.70 -19.27
C SER A 28 2.29 -5.69 -19.23
N LEU A 29 1.12 -5.29 -19.75
CA LEU A 29 -0.07 -6.16 -19.81
C LEU A 29 0.14 -7.36 -20.75
N ALA A 30 0.67 -7.14 -21.96
CA ALA A 30 0.90 -8.20 -22.95
C ALA A 30 1.91 -9.27 -22.48
N SER A 31 2.72 -9.00 -21.43
CA SER A 31 3.63 -9.98 -20.85
C SER A 31 2.91 -11.10 -20.06
N ARG A 32 1.69 -10.83 -19.59
CA ARG A 32 0.93 -11.72 -18.69
C ARG A 32 -0.46 -12.08 -19.18
N TYR A 33 -1.17 -11.18 -19.85
CA TYR A 33 -2.50 -11.43 -20.38
C TYR A 33 -2.42 -11.67 -21.89
N SER A 34 -3.39 -12.39 -22.48
CA SER A 34 -3.41 -12.55 -23.94
C SER A 34 -3.71 -11.23 -24.65
N ASP A 35 -3.38 -11.13 -25.93
CA ASP A 35 -3.41 -9.89 -26.72
C ASP A 35 -4.74 -9.09 -26.61
N TRP A 36 -5.87 -9.80 -26.54
CA TRP A 36 -7.24 -9.26 -26.43
C TRP A 36 -7.58 -8.51 -25.12
N ILE A 37 -6.65 -8.44 -24.16
CA ILE A 37 -6.89 -7.77 -22.87
C ILE A 37 -7.21 -6.28 -23.02
N PHE A 38 -6.61 -5.60 -24.00
CA PHE A 38 -6.79 -4.16 -24.18
C PHE A 38 -8.20 -3.83 -24.66
N GLU A 39 -8.71 -4.56 -25.64
CA GLU A 39 -10.08 -4.47 -26.13
C GLU A 39 -11.07 -4.78 -25.00
N ALA A 40 -10.84 -5.88 -24.26
CA ALA A 40 -11.73 -6.29 -23.18
C ALA A 40 -11.80 -5.28 -22.02
N LEU A 41 -10.70 -4.58 -21.71
CA LEU A 41 -10.67 -3.52 -20.70
C LEU A 41 -11.28 -2.20 -21.22
N GLU A 42 -11.21 -1.91 -22.52
CA GLU A 42 -11.79 -0.69 -23.12
C GLU A 42 -13.32 -0.72 -23.18
N GLU A 43 -13.93 -1.90 -23.21
CA GLU A 43 -15.38 -2.09 -23.17
C GLU A 43 -15.96 -2.13 -21.74
N LEU A 44 -15.10 -2.13 -20.70
CA LEU A 44 -15.57 -2.09 -19.31
C LEU A 44 -16.11 -0.70 -18.92
N PRO A 45 -17.29 -0.63 -18.26
CA PRO A 45 -17.81 0.62 -17.74
C PRO A 45 -17.01 1.12 -16.53
N GLY A 46 -16.94 2.44 -16.39
CA GLY A 46 -16.36 3.12 -15.23
C GLY A 46 -14.96 3.71 -15.48
N ASN A 47 -14.48 4.42 -14.46
CA ASN A 47 -13.25 5.21 -14.55
C ASN A 47 -12.16 4.50 -13.75
N PHE A 48 -11.22 3.85 -14.43
CA PHE A 48 -10.17 3.11 -13.75
C PHE A 48 -8.82 3.22 -14.48
N LEU A 49 -7.78 3.02 -13.68
CA LEU A 49 -6.39 2.94 -14.10
C LEU A 49 -5.82 1.58 -13.69
N ILE A 50 -4.88 1.06 -14.46
CA ILE A 50 -4.01 -0.05 -14.05
C ILE A 50 -2.58 0.47 -14.07
N SER A 51 -1.84 0.22 -13.00
CA SER A 51 -0.41 0.55 -12.89
C SER A 51 0.42 -0.67 -12.56
N ASP A 52 1.66 -0.69 -13.04
CA ASP A 52 2.63 -1.77 -12.85
C ASP A 52 3.69 -1.35 -11.80
N PRO A 53 3.73 -1.97 -10.61
CA PRO A 53 4.71 -1.66 -9.57
C PRO A 53 6.10 -2.27 -9.84
N CYS A 54 6.22 -3.23 -10.76
CA CYS A 54 7.51 -3.82 -11.14
C CYS A 54 8.32 -2.87 -12.04
N ILE A 55 7.66 -1.92 -12.71
CA ILE A 55 8.32 -0.84 -13.45
C ILE A 55 8.62 0.34 -12.52
N ALA A 56 9.85 0.86 -12.60
CA ALA A 56 10.35 1.94 -11.75
C ALA A 56 9.42 3.17 -11.79
N GLY A 57 9.02 3.65 -10.61
CA GLY A 57 8.11 4.79 -10.48
C GLY A 57 6.62 4.47 -10.50
N HIS A 58 6.24 3.19 -10.65
CA HIS A 58 4.86 2.70 -10.70
C HIS A 58 4.04 3.44 -11.77
N PRO A 59 4.40 3.30 -13.07
CA PRO A 59 3.68 3.93 -14.16
C PRO A 59 2.29 3.32 -14.34
N ILE A 60 1.37 4.14 -14.81
CA ILE A 60 0.08 3.73 -15.34
C ILE A 60 0.33 3.05 -16.69
N VAL A 61 -0.14 1.81 -16.82
CA VAL A 61 0.00 0.97 -18.02
C VAL A 61 -1.32 0.84 -18.79
N PHE A 62 -2.45 1.16 -18.15
CA PHE A 62 -3.75 1.29 -18.80
C PHE A 62 -4.61 2.37 -18.14
N ALA A 63 -5.45 3.03 -18.93
CA ALA A 63 -6.47 3.97 -18.49
C ALA A 63 -7.76 3.72 -19.28
N SER A 64 -8.92 3.60 -18.62
CA SER A 64 -10.19 3.37 -19.30
C SER A 64 -10.70 4.62 -20.03
N ARG A 65 -11.51 4.43 -21.08
CA ARG A 65 -12.24 5.53 -21.75
C ARG A 65 -13.00 6.42 -20.77
N GLY A 66 -13.66 5.83 -19.78
CA GLY A 66 -14.36 6.55 -18.71
C GLY A 66 -13.42 7.46 -17.92
N PHE A 67 -12.23 6.97 -17.54
CA PHE A 67 -11.23 7.78 -16.85
C PHE A 67 -10.72 8.95 -17.70
N LEU A 68 -10.44 8.73 -18.98
CA LEU A 68 -9.97 9.79 -19.88
C LEU A 68 -11.05 10.88 -20.05
N GLY A 69 -12.31 10.49 -20.25
CA GLY A 69 -13.43 11.42 -20.32
C GLY A 69 -13.70 12.19 -19.02
N MET A 70 -13.60 11.53 -17.86
CA MET A 70 -13.77 12.14 -16.54
C MET A 70 -12.67 13.16 -16.19
N SER A 71 -11.42 12.84 -16.53
CA SER A 71 -10.23 13.59 -16.14
C SER A 71 -9.82 14.67 -17.17
N GLY A 72 -10.23 14.52 -18.42
CA GLY A 72 -9.88 15.41 -19.54
C GLY A 72 -8.45 15.21 -20.07
N TYR A 73 -7.69 14.23 -19.57
CA TYR A 73 -6.35 13.91 -20.08
C TYR A 73 -6.42 12.99 -21.30
N ALA A 74 -5.51 13.18 -22.25
CA ALA A 74 -5.31 12.25 -23.37
C ALA A 74 -4.57 10.99 -22.89
N ARG A 75 -4.74 9.86 -23.60
CA ARG A 75 -4.14 8.57 -23.22
C ARG A 75 -2.61 8.67 -23.14
N GLU A 76 -2.01 9.39 -24.08
CA GLU A 76 -0.57 9.60 -24.24
C GLU A 76 0.03 10.49 -23.12
N GLU A 77 -0.81 11.27 -22.44
CA GLU A 77 -0.41 12.09 -21.29
C GLU A 77 -0.46 11.30 -19.98
N VAL A 78 -1.23 10.20 -19.94
CA VAL A 78 -1.48 9.37 -18.76
C VAL A 78 -0.59 8.13 -18.72
N ILE A 79 -0.48 7.40 -19.83
CA ILE A 79 0.32 6.17 -19.91
C ILE A 79 1.81 6.48 -19.66
N GLY A 80 2.48 5.64 -18.88
CA GLY A 80 3.87 5.84 -18.45
C GLY A 80 4.04 6.85 -17.31
N ARG A 81 3.01 7.59 -16.90
CA ARG A 81 3.07 8.51 -15.74
C ARG A 81 2.68 7.82 -14.45
N ASN A 82 3.15 8.34 -13.33
CA ASN A 82 2.63 7.95 -12.02
C ASN A 82 1.36 8.76 -11.68
N GLY A 83 0.38 8.13 -11.03
CA GLY A 83 -0.92 8.76 -10.68
C GLY A 83 -0.86 10.03 -9.82
N ARG A 84 0.31 10.43 -9.32
CA ARG A 84 0.51 11.76 -8.69
C ARG A 84 0.20 12.94 -9.62
N ILE A 85 0.18 12.75 -10.94
CA ILE A 85 -0.10 13.84 -11.91
C ILE A 85 -1.51 14.45 -11.78
N PHE A 86 -2.45 13.76 -11.13
CA PHE A 86 -3.81 14.25 -10.91
C PHE A 86 -3.97 15.03 -9.60
N GLN A 87 -2.88 15.19 -8.83
CA GLN A 87 -2.86 15.91 -7.55
C GLN A 87 -2.53 17.39 -7.79
N GLY A 88 -3.04 18.27 -6.93
CA GLY A 88 -2.82 19.71 -7.03
C GLY A 88 -2.82 20.41 -5.66
N PRO A 89 -2.88 21.75 -5.63
CA PRO A 89 -2.58 22.54 -4.43
C PRO A 89 -3.42 22.21 -3.19
N ALA A 90 -4.72 21.91 -3.36
CA ALA A 90 -5.63 21.56 -2.27
C ALA A 90 -5.83 20.04 -2.10
N THR A 91 -5.02 19.20 -2.75
CA THR A 91 -5.05 17.75 -2.51
C THR A 91 -4.50 17.45 -1.10
N ASN A 92 -5.33 16.88 -0.23
CA ASN A 92 -4.96 16.63 1.17
C ASN A 92 -3.75 15.69 1.29
N ARG A 93 -2.67 16.17 1.94
CA ARG A 93 -1.40 15.44 2.08
C ARG A 93 -1.52 14.16 2.90
N ARG A 94 -2.43 14.10 3.90
CA ARG A 94 -2.66 12.89 4.72
C ARG A 94 -3.23 11.77 3.84
N ALA A 95 -4.20 12.09 2.98
CA ALA A 95 -4.76 11.13 2.03
C ALA A 95 -3.70 10.57 1.05
N VAL A 96 -2.80 11.43 0.55
CA VAL A 96 -1.68 11.00 -0.31
C VAL A 96 -0.68 10.09 0.43
N ILE A 97 -0.43 10.35 1.72
CA ILE A 97 0.39 9.45 2.56
C ILE A 97 -0.32 8.12 2.75
N GLU A 98 -1.62 8.11 3.05
CA GLU A 98 -2.35 6.86 3.28
C GLU A 98 -2.41 5.97 2.03
N ILE A 99 -2.61 6.55 0.84
CA ILE A 99 -2.53 5.83 -0.44
C ILE A 99 -1.13 5.22 -0.61
N ARG A 100 -0.06 5.96 -0.27
CA ARG A 100 1.31 5.47 -0.35
C ARG A 100 1.56 4.30 0.61
N GLU A 101 1.05 4.37 1.83
CA GLU A 101 1.12 3.26 2.78
C GLU A 101 0.29 2.06 2.33
N ALA A 102 -0.87 2.26 1.70
CA ALA A 102 -1.65 1.16 1.13
C ALA A 102 -0.92 0.43 0.00
N ILE A 103 -0.21 1.17 -0.87
CA ILE A 103 0.66 0.60 -1.91
C ILE A 103 1.82 -0.17 -1.26
N ARG A 104 2.50 0.40 -0.26
CA ARG A 104 3.64 -0.22 0.46
C ARG A 104 3.26 -1.48 1.25
N ALA A 105 2.08 -1.48 1.85
CA ALA A 105 1.52 -2.60 2.58
C ALA A 105 0.79 -3.61 1.67
N GLU A 106 0.69 -3.32 0.37
CA GLU A 106 0.04 -4.16 -0.65
C GLU A 106 -1.39 -4.54 -0.23
N ARG A 107 -2.15 -3.54 0.26
CA ARG A 107 -3.52 -3.68 0.77
C ARG A 107 -4.53 -2.93 -0.10
N THR A 108 -5.76 -3.44 -0.11
CA THR A 108 -6.93 -2.71 -0.62
C THR A 108 -7.23 -1.49 0.26
N MET A 109 -7.69 -0.39 -0.35
CA MET A 109 -8.22 0.76 0.38
C MET A 109 -9.34 1.49 -0.36
N GLN A 110 -10.06 2.35 0.36
CA GLN A 110 -10.97 3.36 -0.18
C GLN A 110 -10.72 4.68 0.57
N ILE A 111 -10.63 5.80 -0.16
CA ILE A 111 -10.42 7.12 0.41
C ILE A 111 -11.04 8.21 -0.47
N ASN A 112 -11.56 9.27 0.14
CA ASN A 112 -12.04 10.45 -0.59
C ASN A 112 -10.86 11.40 -0.80
N ILE A 113 -10.58 11.79 -2.04
CA ILE A 113 -9.47 12.67 -2.36
C ILE A 113 -9.88 13.72 -3.41
N LEU A 114 -9.35 14.93 -3.27
CA LEU A 114 -9.47 15.96 -4.27
C LEU A 114 -8.36 15.81 -5.32
N ASN A 115 -8.76 15.47 -6.54
CA ASN A 115 -7.91 15.48 -7.73
C ASN A 115 -8.26 16.70 -8.61
N TYR A 116 -7.48 16.90 -9.67
CA TYR A 116 -7.63 17.97 -10.63
C TYR A 116 -7.75 17.38 -12.05
N ARG A 117 -8.68 17.92 -12.83
CA ARG A 117 -8.79 17.64 -14.28
C ARG A 117 -7.70 18.40 -15.04
N LYS A 118 -7.52 18.07 -16.32
CA LYS A 118 -6.54 18.72 -17.21
C LYS A 118 -6.71 20.24 -17.32
N ASP A 119 -7.94 20.75 -17.22
CA ASP A 119 -8.26 22.19 -17.22
C ASP A 119 -7.96 22.90 -15.89
N GLY A 120 -7.46 22.17 -14.87
CA GLY A 120 -7.22 22.68 -13.53
C GLY A 120 -8.47 22.74 -12.65
N SER A 121 -9.63 22.26 -13.12
CA SER A 121 -10.84 22.21 -12.30
C SER A 121 -10.74 21.10 -11.23
N PRO A 122 -11.09 21.38 -9.97
CA PRO A 122 -11.10 20.38 -8.91
C PRO A 122 -12.21 19.35 -9.11
N ILE A 123 -11.94 18.10 -8.73
CA ILE A 123 -12.89 16.99 -8.69
C ILE A 123 -12.68 16.18 -7.41
N TRP A 124 -13.72 16.06 -6.59
CA TRP A 124 -13.75 15.08 -5.50
C TRP A 124 -14.02 13.70 -6.08
N ILE A 125 -13.18 12.73 -5.72
CA ILE A 125 -13.36 11.33 -6.09
C ILE A 125 -13.31 10.44 -4.86
N LEU A 126 -14.10 9.36 -4.90
CA LEU A 126 -13.83 8.16 -4.13
C LEU A 126 -12.77 7.38 -4.91
N PHE A 127 -11.57 7.29 -4.33
CA PHE A 127 -10.46 6.52 -4.86
C PHE A 127 -10.45 5.14 -4.21
N HIS A 128 -10.63 4.09 -5.01
CA HIS A 128 -10.58 2.70 -4.56
C HIS A 128 -9.39 1.98 -5.20
N LEU A 129 -8.45 1.54 -4.37
CA LEU A 129 -7.23 0.87 -4.79
C LEU A 129 -7.29 -0.62 -4.44
N CYS A 130 -6.99 -1.48 -5.41
CA CYS A 130 -6.88 -2.93 -5.25
C CYS A 130 -5.56 -3.44 -5.85
N PRO A 131 -4.70 -4.11 -5.06
CA PRO A 131 -3.62 -4.93 -5.63
C PRO A 131 -4.19 -6.14 -6.39
N VAL A 132 -3.49 -6.55 -7.44
CA VAL A 132 -3.75 -7.76 -8.23
C VAL A 132 -2.54 -8.67 -8.06
N PHE A 133 -2.73 -9.85 -7.49
CA PHE A 133 -1.65 -10.77 -7.15
C PHE A 133 -1.44 -11.83 -8.23
N GLY A 134 -0.21 -12.32 -8.39
CA GLY A 134 0.05 -13.59 -9.07
C GLY A 134 -0.38 -14.75 -8.17
N ARG A 135 -1.02 -15.76 -8.75
CA ARG A 135 -1.50 -16.94 -8.00
C ARG A 135 -0.35 -17.81 -7.48
N ASP A 136 0.71 -17.92 -8.27
CA ASP A 136 1.80 -18.87 -8.04
C ASP A 136 2.86 -18.30 -7.08
N ASP A 137 3.09 -16.99 -7.13
CA ASP A 137 4.17 -16.31 -6.42
C ASP A 137 3.69 -15.32 -5.33
N GLY A 138 2.39 -15.02 -5.28
CA GLY A 138 1.83 -14.04 -4.33
C GLY A 138 2.37 -12.61 -4.51
N GLN A 139 3.00 -12.30 -5.65
CA GLN A 139 3.54 -10.97 -5.95
C GLN A 139 2.41 -10.03 -6.41
N VAL A 140 2.49 -8.72 -6.09
CA VAL A 140 1.60 -7.74 -6.73
C VAL A 140 2.08 -7.51 -8.16
N ILE A 141 1.29 -7.94 -9.13
CA ILE A 141 1.55 -7.75 -10.55
C ILE A 141 1.11 -6.36 -11.00
N HIS A 142 -0.06 -5.93 -10.54
CA HIS A 142 -0.63 -4.62 -10.86
C HIS A 142 -1.39 -4.04 -9.68
N PHE A 143 -1.61 -2.72 -9.71
CA PHE A 143 -2.65 -2.08 -8.92
C PHE A 143 -3.75 -1.58 -9.86
N VAL A 144 -5.00 -1.94 -9.54
CA VAL A 144 -6.22 -1.38 -10.15
C VAL A 144 -6.67 -0.22 -9.26
N ALA A 145 -6.87 0.96 -9.84
CA ALA A 145 -7.36 2.14 -9.15
C ALA A 145 -8.63 2.66 -9.82
N VAL A 146 -9.77 2.46 -9.17
CA VAL A 146 -11.10 2.95 -9.59
C VAL A 146 -11.36 4.33 -8.99
N GLN A 147 -11.95 5.23 -9.77
CA GLN A 147 -12.20 6.62 -9.39
C GLN A 147 -13.67 6.99 -9.66
N VAL A 148 -14.47 7.13 -8.61
CA VAL A 148 -15.88 7.52 -8.73
C VAL A 148 -16.03 8.98 -8.33
N PRO A 149 -16.43 9.90 -9.23
CA PRO A 149 -16.72 11.29 -8.88
C PRO A 149 -17.77 11.36 -7.77
N ILE A 150 -17.46 12.09 -6.70
CA ILE A 150 -18.41 12.30 -5.60
C ILE A 150 -19.30 13.47 -5.97
N SER A 151 -20.61 13.22 -6.05
CA SER A 151 -21.59 14.27 -6.32
C SER A 151 -21.79 15.11 -5.06
N ARG A 152 -21.27 16.35 -5.07
CA ARG A 152 -21.58 17.34 -4.03
C ARG A 152 -23.09 17.57 -4.00
N ARG A 153 -23.77 16.98 -3.01
CA ARG A 153 -25.10 17.46 -2.60
C ARG A 153 -24.92 18.91 -2.18
N ALA A 154 -25.58 19.83 -2.87
CA ALA A 154 -25.62 21.21 -2.43
C ALA A 154 -26.12 21.22 -0.98
N SER A 155 -25.33 21.79 -0.08
CA SER A 155 -25.82 22.16 1.24
C SER A 155 -27.07 22.99 1.02
N VAL A 156 -28.19 22.57 1.61
CA VAL A 156 -29.40 23.38 1.63
C VAL A 156 -28.99 24.68 2.31
N GLY A 157 -28.85 25.75 1.54
CA GLY A 157 -28.43 27.04 2.07
C GLY A 157 -29.37 27.44 3.21
N PRO A 158 -28.87 28.18 4.22
CA PRO A 158 -29.75 28.71 5.25
C PRO A 158 -30.89 29.44 4.55
N ARG A 159 -32.14 29.04 4.85
CA ARG A 159 -33.33 29.61 4.21
C ARG A 159 -33.23 31.13 4.30
N GLN A 160 -33.01 31.80 3.17
CA GLN A 160 -33.15 33.24 3.12
C GLN A 160 -34.58 33.55 3.57
N GLY A 161 -34.68 34.37 4.61
CA GLY A 161 -35.98 34.83 5.09
C GLY A 161 -36.68 35.54 3.95
N LEU A 162 -37.80 34.99 3.51
CA LEU A 162 -38.66 35.68 2.56
C LEU A 162 -39.36 36.80 3.34
N ASP A 163 -39.00 38.06 3.05
CA ASP A 163 -39.71 39.22 3.58
C ASP A 163 -41.14 39.24 3.03
N CYS A 164 -42.06 38.67 3.79
CA CYS A 164 -43.50 38.70 3.51
C CYS A 164 -44.18 39.82 4.32
N THR A 165 -43.92 41.08 3.94
CA THR A 165 -44.77 42.19 4.37
C THR A 165 -46.08 42.19 3.59
N GLY A 166 -47.18 41.75 4.21
CA GLY A 166 -48.53 42.10 3.74
C GLY A 166 -49.61 41.02 3.82
N GLY A 167 -50.51 41.17 4.80
CA GLY A 167 -51.94 40.94 4.61
C GLY A 167 -52.53 39.53 4.85
N GLY A 168 -53.40 39.42 5.87
CA GLY A 168 -54.66 38.68 5.72
C GLY A 168 -54.81 37.34 6.43
N THR A 169 -55.52 37.37 7.57
CA THR A 169 -56.53 36.38 8.03
C THR A 169 -56.16 34.88 8.09
N GLY A 170 -56.12 34.30 9.31
CA GLY A 170 -56.08 32.85 9.52
C GLY A 170 -56.03 32.42 11.00
N PHE A 171 -57.19 32.11 11.59
CA PHE A 171 -57.49 31.70 12.97
C PHE A 171 -56.50 30.75 13.72
N PHE A 172 -56.38 31.00 15.06
CA PHE A 172 -56.33 30.08 16.23
C PHE A 172 -55.92 28.59 16.07
N VAL A 173 -55.21 27.93 17.00
CA VAL A 173 -55.40 27.81 18.47
C VAL A 173 -54.01 27.61 19.12
N GLY A 174 -53.59 28.33 20.19
CA GLY A 174 -53.69 27.94 21.61
C GLY A 174 -52.66 26.84 22.01
N THR A 175 -51.97 26.83 23.17
CA THR A 175 -51.90 27.66 24.39
C THR A 175 -50.47 27.47 25.00
N CYS A 176 -49.98 28.07 26.11
CA CYS A 176 -50.58 28.91 27.15
C CYS A 176 -49.50 29.76 27.90
N ARG A 177 -49.88 30.97 28.33
CA ARG A 177 -49.61 31.64 29.64
C ARG A 177 -48.16 31.66 30.22
N LYS A 178 -47.42 32.79 30.19
CA LYS A 178 -47.41 33.97 31.13
C LYS A 178 -46.82 33.60 32.52
N GLU A 179 -45.87 34.32 33.16
CA GLU A 179 -45.94 35.73 33.63
C GLU A 179 -44.58 36.40 34.01
N MET A 180 -44.56 37.76 33.99
CA MET A 180 -43.91 38.75 34.91
C MET A 180 -42.40 38.66 35.26
N ARG A 181 -41.56 39.65 34.89
CA ARG A 181 -41.33 41.01 35.49
C ARG A 181 -40.50 41.02 36.79
N GLY A 182 -39.46 41.87 36.82
CA GLY A 182 -38.76 42.31 38.04
C GLY A 182 -37.39 42.95 37.77
N GLU A 183 -37.32 44.28 37.65
CA GLU A 183 -36.07 45.03 37.70
C GLU A 183 -35.57 45.16 39.15
N VAL A 184 -34.27 44.96 39.41
CA VAL A 184 -33.52 45.68 40.45
C VAL A 184 -32.09 45.86 39.95
N GLU A 185 -31.60 47.10 39.98
CA GLU A 185 -30.20 47.46 39.72
C GLU A 185 -29.49 47.80 41.06
N LEU A 186 -28.15 47.80 41.05
CA LEU A 186 -27.15 48.18 42.08
C LEU A 186 -26.47 47.05 42.90
N GLY A 187 -25.13 47.15 42.96
CA GLY A 187 -24.30 46.52 44.00
C GLY A 187 -22.94 46.01 43.51
N ARG A 188 -21.89 46.83 43.57
CA ARG A 188 -20.50 46.41 43.27
C ARG A 188 -19.99 45.42 44.33
N ASN A 189 -19.20 44.40 43.95
CA ASN A 189 -17.73 44.38 44.22
C ASN A 189 -17.01 43.05 43.95
N LEU A 190 -15.73 43.18 43.53
CA LEU A 190 -14.56 42.30 43.73
C LEU A 190 -14.35 41.03 42.87
N ALA A 191 -13.30 41.14 42.04
CA ALA A 191 -12.25 40.16 41.72
C ALA A 191 -12.60 38.80 41.06
N VAL A 192 -12.07 38.59 39.85
CA VAL A 192 -10.84 37.79 39.61
C VAL A 192 -10.37 38.01 38.16
N ASP A 193 -9.06 38.12 37.95
CA ASP A 193 -8.46 38.19 36.61
C ASP A 193 -8.72 36.91 35.80
N SER A 194 -9.20 37.08 34.57
CA SER A 194 -8.84 36.18 33.47
C SER A 194 -8.89 36.94 32.15
N PHE A 195 -7.70 37.27 31.63
CA PHE A 195 -7.53 37.59 30.21
C PHE A 195 -7.84 36.31 29.42
N VAL A 196 -9.04 36.22 28.86
CA VAL A 196 -9.35 35.22 27.82
C VAL A 196 -9.16 35.91 26.48
N ASP A 197 -8.12 35.47 25.79
CA ASP A 197 -7.70 35.99 24.49
C ASP A 197 -8.84 35.90 23.46
N SER A 198 -9.03 36.97 22.69
CA SER A 198 -10.08 37.01 21.67
C SER A 198 -9.63 36.37 20.36
N ASP A 199 -10.60 35.86 19.62
CA ASP A 199 -10.49 35.55 18.19
C ASP A 199 -9.44 34.52 17.76
N ASN A 200 -9.54 33.31 18.31
CA ASN A 200 -9.21 32.11 17.53
C ASN A 200 -10.37 31.70 16.60
N ARG A 201 -10.97 32.69 15.91
CA ARG A 201 -12.02 32.50 14.89
C ARG A 201 -11.39 32.40 13.50
N GLY A 202 -10.46 31.44 13.36
CA GLY A 202 -9.77 31.10 12.12
C GLY A 202 -10.29 29.77 11.55
N LEU A 203 -10.93 29.88 10.40
CA LEU A 203 -11.12 28.87 9.35
C LEU A 203 -10.12 27.69 9.45
N GLU A 204 -10.52 26.42 9.33
CA GLU A 204 -11.41 25.87 8.31
C GLU A 204 -12.33 24.76 8.87
N ALA A 205 -13.61 24.79 8.52
CA ALA A 205 -14.41 23.57 8.53
C ALA A 205 -13.98 22.71 7.34
N GLU A 206 -13.18 21.66 7.57
CA GLU A 206 -12.86 20.67 6.54
C GLU A 206 -14.17 19.99 6.08
N GLU A 207 -14.77 20.49 5.00
CA GLU A 207 -15.87 19.83 4.27
C GLU A 207 -15.34 18.53 3.63
N SER A 208 -15.18 17.50 4.45
CA SER A 208 -14.95 16.14 4.02
C SER A 208 -16.14 15.68 3.18
N CYS A 209 -15.98 15.74 1.85
CA CYS A 209 -17.01 15.32 0.92
C CYS A 209 -17.14 13.79 1.01
N GLY A 210 -18.09 13.32 1.81
CA GLY A 210 -18.33 11.91 2.08
C GLY A 210 -18.98 11.21 0.90
N ALA A 211 -18.27 10.27 0.27
CA ALA A 211 -18.86 9.37 -0.73
C ALA A 211 -20.05 8.60 -0.14
N SER A 212 -21.16 8.58 -0.89
CA SER A 212 -22.36 7.81 -0.58
C SER A 212 -22.13 6.31 -0.77
N ASP A 213 -22.99 5.48 -0.19
CA ASP A 213 -22.86 4.03 -0.30
C ASP A 213 -23.10 3.52 -1.73
N VAL A 214 -23.87 4.26 -2.54
CA VAL A 214 -24.00 4.01 -3.99
C VAL A 214 -22.67 4.25 -4.72
N GLU A 215 -21.97 5.34 -4.41
CA GLU A 215 -20.65 5.62 -5.01
C GLU A 215 -19.59 4.59 -4.57
N LYS A 216 -19.66 4.11 -3.32
CA LYS A 216 -18.81 3.00 -2.81
C LYS A 216 -19.12 1.68 -3.51
N GLN A 217 -20.40 1.35 -3.69
CA GLN A 217 -20.82 0.13 -4.37
C GLN A 217 -20.38 0.16 -5.84
N ASN A 218 -20.61 1.27 -6.54
CA ASN A 218 -20.12 1.47 -7.91
C ASN A 218 -18.60 1.29 -8.05
N ALA A 219 -17.82 1.75 -7.05
CA ALA A 219 -16.37 1.56 -7.04
C ALA A 219 -15.97 0.08 -6.88
N LEU A 220 -16.68 -0.66 -6.03
CA LEU A 220 -16.48 -2.10 -5.83
C LEU A 220 -16.88 -2.89 -7.09
N ASP A 221 -18.02 -2.58 -7.71
CA ASP A 221 -18.52 -3.30 -8.88
C ASP A 221 -17.62 -3.11 -10.10
N ALA A 222 -17.12 -1.88 -10.33
CA ALA A 222 -16.10 -1.64 -11.35
C ALA A 222 -14.78 -2.39 -11.04
N SER A 223 -14.34 -2.47 -9.77
CA SER A 223 -13.12 -3.22 -9.42
C SER A 223 -13.32 -4.74 -9.51
N ASN A 224 -14.54 -5.24 -9.29
CA ASN A 224 -14.96 -6.62 -9.55
C ASN A 224 -14.88 -6.94 -11.05
N ALA A 225 -15.45 -6.08 -11.90
CA ALA A 225 -15.43 -6.26 -13.35
C ALA A 225 -13.99 -6.29 -13.91
N VAL A 226 -13.17 -5.29 -13.56
CA VAL A 226 -11.76 -5.22 -14.01
C VAL A 226 -10.98 -6.46 -13.57
N LEU A 227 -11.11 -6.89 -12.32
CA LEU A 227 -10.39 -8.08 -11.85
C LEU A 227 -10.90 -9.36 -12.51
N SER A 228 -12.21 -9.49 -12.76
CA SER A 228 -12.78 -10.64 -13.47
C SER A 228 -12.17 -10.76 -14.87
N THR A 229 -12.12 -9.65 -15.61
CA THR A 229 -11.47 -9.57 -16.93
C THR A 229 -9.99 -9.93 -16.86
N LEU A 230 -9.22 -9.33 -15.95
CA LEU A 230 -7.80 -9.67 -15.76
C LEU A 230 -7.60 -11.15 -15.42
N THR A 231 -8.44 -11.73 -14.56
CA THR A 231 -8.36 -13.14 -14.18
C THR A 231 -8.58 -14.03 -15.39
N HIS A 232 -9.70 -13.85 -16.11
CA HIS A 232 -10.03 -14.62 -17.32
C HIS A 232 -8.90 -14.59 -18.37
N TYR A 233 -8.38 -13.40 -18.70
CA TYR A 233 -7.32 -13.27 -19.69
C TYR A 233 -5.92 -13.71 -19.19
N SER A 234 -5.75 -13.96 -17.89
CA SER A 234 -4.55 -14.60 -17.32
C SER A 234 -4.62 -16.13 -17.31
N GLU A 235 -5.83 -16.71 -17.32
CA GLU A 235 -6.03 -18.16 -17.45
C GLU A 235 -5.61 -18.62 -18.85
N LEU A 236 -5.91 -17.83 -19.89
CA LEU A 236 -5.53 -18.10 -21.29
C LEU A 236 -4.01 -18.14 -21.53
N THR A 237 -3.20 -17.56 -20.64
CA THR A 237 -1.73 -17.56 -20.72
C THR A 237 -1.07 -18.48 -19.67
N GLY A 238 -1.86 -19.07 -18.78
CA GLY A 238 -1.40 -19.84 -17.63
C GLY A 238 -0.75 -19.03 -16.49
N LYS A 239 -0.65 -17.70 -16.60
CA LYS A 239 0.03 -16.84 -15.61
C LYS A 239 -0.96 -16.20 -14.64
N ILE A 240 -1.76 -17.05 -13.99
CA ILE A 240 -3.03 -16.69 -13.37
C ILE A 240 -2.88 -15.58 -12.31
N VAL A 241 -3.80 -14.62 -12.30
CA VAL A 241 -3.90 -13.59 -11.25
C VAL A 241 -5.11 -13.77 -10.34
N CYS A 242 -5.13 -13.08 -9.19
CA CYS A 242 -6.16 -13.19 -8.17
C CYS A 242 -6.30 -11.94 -7.28
N ARG A 243 -7.44 -11.81 -6.58
CA ARG A 243 -7.73 -10.71 -5.62
C ARG A 243 -6.92 -10.80 -4.34
N THR A 244 -6.90 -12.00 -3.80
CA THR A 244 -6.31 -12.35 -2.50
C THR A 244 -4.89 -12.80 -2.75
N ARG A 245 -3.94 -12.40 -1.90
CA ARG A 245 -2.60 -12.96 -1.97
C ARG A 245 -2.68 -14.44 -1.61
N HIS A 246 -2.61 -15.31 -2.61
CA HIS A 246 -2.36 -16.72 -2.40
C HIS A 246 -0.87 -16.88 -2.13
N VAL A 247 -0.51 -17.02 -0.84
CA VAL A 247 0.84 -17.43 -0.45
C VAL A 247 0.96 -18.93 -0.66
N SER A 248 1.04 -19.33 -1.93
CA SER A 248 1.49 -20.65 -2.34
C SER A 248 2.96 -20.74 -1.94
N PHE A 249 3.27 -21.38 -0.81
CA PHE A 249 4.65 -21.51 -0.34
C PHE A 249 5.39 -22.61 -1.12
N ASP A 250 5.61 -22.36 -2.41
CA ASP A 250 6.41 -23.19 -3.33
C ASP A 250 7.91 -22.87 -3.24
N ALA A 251 8.32 -22.06 -2.24
CA ALA A 251 9.67 -22.12 -1.74
C ALA A 251 9.91 -23.53 -1.17
N ALA A 252 10.68 -24.34 -1.89
CA ALA A 252 10.97 -25.73 -1.53
C ALA A 252 11.26 -25.85 -0.02
N PRO A 253 10.44 -26.60 0.75
CA PRO A 253 10.43 -26.48 2.20
C PRO A 253 11.81 -26.77 2.77
N LEU A 254 12.27 -25.89 3.68
CA LEU A 254 13.60 -26.02 4.29
C LEU A 254 13.77 -27.44 4.83
N PRO A 255 14.85 -28.18 4.45
CA PRO A 255 14.99 -29.57 4.86
C PRO A 255 14.89 -29.71 6.37
N SER A 256 14.23 -30.78 6.84
CA SER A 256 13.89 -30.96 8.24
C SER A 256 15.11 -30.85 9.18
N SER A 257 16.29 -31.27 8.72
CA SER A 257 17.58 -31.12 9.42
C SER A 257 17.97 -29.65 9.68
N LEU A 258 17.75 -28.76 8.70
CA LEU A 258 17.95 -27.32 8.88
C LEU A 258 16.89 -26.74 9.81
N HIS A 259 15.62 -27.08 9.62
CA HIS A 259 14.52 -26.59 10.48
C HIS A 259 14.75 -26.94 11.96
N ILE A 260 15.14 -28.19 12.25
CA ILE A 260 15.50 -28.66 13.61
C ILE A 260 16.72 -27.90 14.14
N SER A 261 17.72 -27.61 13.31
CA SER A 261 18.94 -26.90 13.73
C SER A 261 18.67 -25.43 14.06
N LEU A 262 17.86 -24.76 13.24
CA LEU A 262 17.42 -23.38 13.46
C LEU A 262 16.55 -23.24 14.71
N GLY A 263 15.64 -24.20 14.97
CA GLY A 263 14.77 -24.21 16.15
C GLY A 263 15.47 -24.34 17.51
N ARG A 264 16.79 -24.65 17.52
CA ARG A 264 17.59 -24.64 18.76
C ARG A 264 18.07 -23.23 19.15
N ILE A 265 18.12 -22.30 18.20
CA ILE A 265 18.61 -20.93 18.41
C ILE A 265 17.51 -20.14 19.15
N LYS A 266 17.86 -19.54 20.29
CA LYS A 266 16.90 -18.88 21.20
C LYS A 266 16.68 -17.40 20.91
N GLN A 267 17.50 -16.79 20.06
CA GLN A 267 17.38 -15.39 19.68
C GLN A 267 16.24 -15.18 18.67
N SER A 268 15.72 -13.96 18.63
CA SER A 268 14.76 -13.52 17.60
C SER A 268 15.49 -13.35 16.27
N PHE A 269 15.14 -14.17 15.27
CA PHE A 269 15.66 -14.04 13.92
C PHE A 269 14.70 -14.57 12.86
N VAL A 270 14.88 -14.10 11.63
CA VAL A 270 14.29 -14.67 10.41
C VAL A 270 15.35 -14.95 9.35
N LEU A 271 15.07 -15.90 8.46
CA LEU A 271 15.80 -16.07 7.21
C LEU A 271 14.96 -15.57 6.05
N THR A 272 15.57 -14.80 5.14
CA THR A 272 14.97 -14.39 3.88
C THR A 272 15.77 -14.92 2.70
N ASP A 273 15.09 -15.35 1.64
CA ASP A 273 15.74 -15.85 0.42
C ASP A 273 15.97 -14.70 -0.60
N PRO A 274 17.23 -14.30 -0.90
CA PRO A 274 17.53 -13.27 -1.87
C PRO A 274 17.39 -13.72 -3.34
N GLN A 275 17.07 -14.98 -3.63
CA GLN A 275 16.79 -15.48 -4.98
C GLN A 275 15.29 -15.42 -5.31
N LEU A 276 14.43 -15.34 -4.30
CA LEU A 276 12.99 -15.12 -4.48
C LEU A 276 12.69 -13.62 -4.56
N PHE A 277 11.66 -13.27 -5.34
CA PHE A 277 11.21 -11.88 -5.47
C PHE A 277 10.88 -11.29 -4.11
N ASP A 278 11.25 -10.02 -3.92
CA ASP A 278 11.02 -9.25 -2.69
C ASP A 278 11.71 -9.76 -1.42
N MET A 279 12.60 -10.75 -1.51
CA MET A 279 13.32 -11.32 -0.36
C MET A 279 12.39 -11.74 0.80
N PRO A 280 11.49 -12.71 0.57
CA PRO A 280 10.46 -13.08 1.52
C PRO A 280 11.07 -13.87 2.68
N ILE A 281 10.44 -13.79 3.85
CA ILE A 281 10.76 -14.61 5.01
C ILE A 281 10.40 -16.07 4.70
N ILE A 282 11.41 -16.95 4.72
CA ILE A 282 11.26 -18.40 4.52
C ILE A 282 11.36 -19.18 5.85
N TYR A 283 11.83 -18.52 6.92
CA TYR A 283 11.89 -19.07 8.27
C TYR A 283 11.77 -17.96 9.31
N ALA A 284 11.03 -18.22 10.38
CA ALA A 284 10.93 -17.33 11.55
C ALA A 284 11.08 -18.14 12.84
N SER A 285 11.99 -17.70 13.72
CA SER A 285 12.20 -18.32 15.03
C SER A 285 11.02 -18.03 15.96
N ASP A 286 10.77 -18.91 16.94
CA ASP A 286 9.67 -18.69 17.91
C ASP A 286 9.86 -17.38 18.69
N ALA A 287 11.11 -17.01 19.01
CA ALA A 287 11.43 -15.73 19.65
C ALA A 287 11.09 -14.51 18.77
N PHE A 288 11.14 -14.63 17.44
CA PHE A 288 10.67 -13.57 16.54
C PHE A 288 9.14 -13.44 16.54
N LEU A 289 8.43 -14.56 16.57
CA LEU A 289 6.97 -14.57 16.66
C LEU A 289 6.52 -13.98 18.00
N SER A 290 7.15 -14.37 19.11
CA SER A 290 6.90 -13.78 20.44
C SER A 290 7.25 -12.29 20.52
N LEU A 291 8.36 -11.86 19.92
CA LEU A 291 8.77 -10.44 19.93
C LEU A 291 7.79 -9.54 19.18
N THR A 292 7.24 -10.02 18.06
CA THR A 292 6.47 -9.20 17.11
C THR A 292 4.96 -9.38 17.21
N GLY A 293 4.49 -10.44 17.89
CA GLY A 293 3.08 -10.78 18.01
C GLY A 293 2.45 -11.40 16.76
N TYR A 294 3.19 -11.52 15.66
CA TYR A 294 2.71 -12.21 14.46
C TYR A 294 2.82 -13.72 14.59
N THR A 295 1.86 -14.43 14.00
CA THR A 295 1.92 -15.89 13.86
C THR A 295 2.80 -16.30 12.68
N ARG A 296 3.26 -17.55 12.66
CA ARG A 296 4.12 -18.08 11.59
C ARG A 296 3.52 -17.96 10.19
N HIS A 297 2.21 -18.19 10.05
CA HIS A 297 1.52 -18.11 8.76
C HIS A 297 1.30 -16.66 8.28
N GLU A 298 1.38 -15.67 9.18
CA GLU A 298 1.27 -14.23 8.84
C GLU A 298 2.60 -13.61 8.42
N VAL A 299 3.73 -14.31 8.56
CA VAL A 299 5.08 -13.79 8.25
C VAL A 299 5.80 -14.57 7.16
N LEU A 300 5.60 -15.89 7.05
CA LEU A 300 6.17 -16.68 5.95
C LEU A 300 5.65 -16.16 4.60
N GLY A 301 6.55 -16.06 3.61
CA GLY A 301 6.24 -15.52 2.29
C GLY A 301 6.19 -13.98 2.19
N ARG A 302 6.38 -13.23 3.29
CA ARG A 302 6.35 -11.76 3.29
C ARG A 302 7.73 -11.16 3.52
N ASN A 303 7.99 -9.97 2.97
CA ASN A 303 9.20 -9.22 3.29
C ASN A 303 9.17 -8.64 4.73
N CYS A 304 10.35 -8.53 5.35
CA CYS A 304 10.54 -8.00 6.70
C CYS A 304 9.98 -6.58 6.93
N ARG A 305 9.70 -5.80 5.86
CA ARG A 305 9.03 -4.49 5.94
C ARG A 305 7.65 -4.54 6.61
N LEU A 306 7.06 -5.71 6.82
CA LEU A 306 5.82 -5.87 7.58
C LEU A 306 5.91 -5.29 9.00
N LEU A 307 7.12 -5.10 9.54
CA LEU A 307 7.38 -4.46 10.84
C LEU A 307 7.62 -2.93 10.75
N ASN A 308 7.57 -2.34 9.55
CA ASN A 308 7.72 -0.91 9.37
C ASN A 308 6.39 -0.18 9.60
N GLY A 309 6.45 1.08 10.00
CA GLY A 309 5.29 1.96 10.12
C GLY A 309 5.68 3.42 9.89
N ALA A 310 4.80 4.35 10.30
CA ALA A 310 4.89 5.76 9.94
C ALA A 310 6.22 6.44 10.33
N ASP A 311 6.76 6.10 11.50
CA ASP A 311 7.96 6.72 12.08
C ASP A 311 9.21 5.83 11.92
N THR A 312 9.16 4.82 11.05
CA THR A 312 10.33 4.00 10.70
C THR A 312 11.33 4.80 9.88
N ASP A 313 12.54 4.98 10.40
CA ASP A 313 13.60 5.76 9.75
C ASP A 313 13.97 5.22 8.35
N LEU A 314 13.82 6.09 7.34
CA LEU A 314 14.15 5.80 5.96
C LEU A 314 15.66 5.70 5.71
N GLN A 315 16.51 6.38 6.50
CA GLN A 315 17.96 6.28 6.34
C GLN A 315 18.48 4.91 6.77
N ALA A 316 18.02 4.39 7.92
CA ALA A 316 18.29 3.02 8.35
C ALA A 316 17.83 1.99 7.30
N LEU A 317 16.64 2.16 6.70
CA LEU A 317 16.15 1.27 5.63
C LEU A 317 17.02 1.35 4.36
N GLN A 318 17.51 2.55 3.99
CA GLN A 318 18.43 2.71 2.87
C GLN A 318 19.79 2.04 3.16
N GLN A 319 20.35 2.22 4.36
CA GLN A 319 21.59 1.57 4.78
C GLN A 319 21.50 0.03 4.73
N ILE A 320 20.36 -0.54 5.14
CA ILE A 320 20.09 -1.98 4.99
C ILE A 320 20.12 -2.38 3.51
N LYS A 321 19.39 -1.66 2.65
CA LYS A 321 19.29 -1.95 1.21
C LYS A 321 20.65 -1.91 0.52
N GLU A 322 21.46 -0.89 0.82
CA GLU A 322 22.82 -0.74 0.29
C GLU A 322 23.75 -1.87 0.79
N SER A 323 23.63 -2.25 2.07
CA SER A 323 24.45 -3.33 2.65
C SER A 323 24.13 -4.70 2.06
N ILE A 324 22.85 -4.99 1.83
CA ILE A 324 22.38 -6.21 1.12
C ILE A 324 22.90 -6.20 -0.32
N GLY A 325 22.75 -5.08 -1.05
CA GLY A 325 23.27 -4.95 -2.41
C GLY A 325 24.80 -5.11 -2.50
N ALA A 326 25.53 -4.66 -1.49
CA ALA A 326 26.97 -4.84 -1.35
C ALA A 326 27.39 -6.22 -0.80
N ALA A 327 26.44 -7.12 -0.49
CA ALA A 327 26.68 -8.42 0.15
C ALA A 327 27.48 -8.33 1.47
N LYS A 328 27.25 -7.27 2.26
CA LYS A 328 27.89 -7.01 3.55
C LYS A 328 26.91 -7.17 4.70
N ALA A 329 27.42 -7.45 5.90
CA ALA A 329 26.63 -7.39 7.11
C ALA A 329 26.51 -5.94 7.60
N CYS A 330 25.37 -5.59 8.18
CA CYS A 330 25.13 -4.27 8.77
C CYS A 330 24.30 -4.38 10.05
N THR A 331 24.59 -3.50 11.01
CA THR A 331 23.77 -3.32 12.21
C THR A 331 23.18 -1.91 12.18
N VAL A 332 21.85 -1.81 12.31
CA VAL A 332 21.14 -0.53 12.38
C VAL A 332 20.24 -0.48 13.61
N ARG A 333 19.79 0.72 13.99
CA ARG A 333 18.69 0.92 14.93
C ARG A 333 17.50 1.43 14.15
N VAL A 334 16.35 0.78 14.30
CA VAL A 334 15.15 1.12 13.54
C VAL A 334 13.92 0.99 14.45
N LEU A 335 12.97 1.93 14.33
CA LEU A 335 11.68 1.80 15.00
C LEU A 335 10.81 0.80 14.22
N ASN A 336 10.36 -0.24 14.90
CA ASN A 336 9.48 -1.26 14.34
C ASN A 336 8.19 -1.36 15.13
N TYR A 337 7.15 -1.87 14.47
CA TYR A 337 5.80 -2.01 14.99
C TYR A 337 5.45 -3.50 15.10
N ARG A 338 4.79 -3.87 16.19
CA ARG A 338 4.23 -5.20 16.43
C ARG A 338 2.84 -5.31 15.80
N LYS A 339 2.30 -6.53 15.77
CA LYS A 339 0.95 -6.82 15.26
C LYS A 339 -0.16 -6.02 15.95
N ASP A 340 0.00 -5.69 17.24
CA ASP A 340 -0.93 -4.88 18.03
C ASP A 340 -0.78 -3.36 17.81
N GLY A 341 0.15 -2.92 16.96
CA GLY A 341 0.47 -1.51 16.71
C GLY A 341 1.47 -0.90 17.70
N SER A 342 1.86 -1.61 18.76
CA SER A 342 2.89 -1.13 19.69
C SER A 342 4.27 -1.06 19.03
N THR A 343 5.10 -0.10 19.44
CA THR A 343 6.43 0.10 18.87
C THR A 343 7.54 -0.53 19.71
N PHE A 344 8.70 -0.76 19.08
CA PHE A 344 9.94 -1.09 19.76
C PHE A 344 11.18 -0.59 19.01
N ARG A 345 12.25 -0.32 19.76
CA ARG A 345 13.56 0.02 19.20
C ARG A 345 14.30 -1.25 18.83
N ASN A 346 14.21 -1.63 17.56
CA ASN A 346 14.89 -2.81 17.03
C ASN A 346 16.35 -2.47 16.69
N ARG A 347 17.30 -2.99 17.48
CA ARG A 347 18.69 -3.12 17.03
C ARG A 347 18.76 -4.31 16.09
N LEU A 348 18.84 -4.06 14.80
CA LEU A 348 18.70 -5.05 13.74
C LEU A 348 20.07 -5.36 13.12
N LEU A 349 20.52 -6.63 13.24
CA LEU A 349 21.68 -7.14 12.51
C LEU A 349 21.21 -7.91 11.28
N VAL A 350 21.64 -7.48 10.09
CA VAL A 350 21.45 -8.22 8.83
C VAL A 350 22.81 -8.79 8.40
N SER A 351 22.87 -10.07 8.04
CA SER A 351 24.09 -10.69 7.51
C SER A 351 23.76 -11.64 6.36
N PRO A 352 24.54 -11.66 5.27
CA PRO A 352 24.48 -12.74 4.31
C PRO A 352 24.93 -14.07 4.94
N VAL A 353 24.29 -15.16 4.51
CA VAL A 353 24.59 -16.54 4.88
C VAL A 353 24.91 -17.30 3.60
N ARG A 354 26.13 -17.84 3.51
CA ARG A 354 26.64 -18.51 2.32
C ARG A 354 26.57 -20.03 2.47
N ASN A 355 26.15 -20.72 1.41
CA ASN A 355 26.21 -22.19 1.32
C ASN A 355 27.66 -22.67 1.11
N ALA A 356 27.86 -23.99 0.98
CA ALA A 356 29.20 -24.57 0.76
C ALA A 356 29.88 -24.08 -0.55
N SER A 357 29.12 -23.68 -1.57
CA SER A 357 29.67 -23.12 -2.82
C SER A 357 30.14 -21.66 -2.69
N GLY A 358 29.98 -21.04 -1.52
CA GLY A 358 30.30 -19.63 -1.29
C GLY A 358 29.26 -18.63 -1.81
N LYS A 359 28.26 -19.07 -2.59
CA LYS A 359 27.10 -18.26 -2.96
C LYS A 359 26.25 -17.94 -1.74
N ILE A 360 25.63 -16.76 -1.73
CA ILE A 360 24.66 -16.38 -0.68
C ILE A 360 23.42 -17.25 -0.89
N ALA A 361 23.06 -18.04 0.11
CA ALA A 361 21.83 -18.80 0.12
C ALA A 361 20.70 -17.97 0.74
N PHE A 362 20.96 -17.31 1.87
CA PHE A 362 19.95 -16.56 2.61
C PHE A 362 20.56 -15.26 3.18
N HIS A 363 19.72 -14.32 3.59
CA HIS A 363 20.09 -13.32 4.59
C HIS A 363 19.46 -13.70 5.93
N VAL A 364 20.25 -13.64 7.00
CA VAL A 364 19.74 -13.72 8.37
C VAL A 364 19.54 -12.31 8.91
N TRP A 365 18.39 -12.09 9.51
CA TRP A 365 18.01 -10.84 10.16
C TRP A 365 17.77 -11.17 11.63
N VAL A 366 18.57 -10.63 12.54
CA VAL A 366 18.46 -10.85 13.98
C VAL A 366 17.92 -9.58 14.63
N GLN A 367 16.72 -9.67 15.18
CA GLN A 367 16.02 -8.56 15.83
C GLN A 367 16.33 -8.55 17.33
N MET A 368 16.38 -7.37 17.93
CA MET A 368 16.52 -7.21 19.38
C MET A 368 15.85 -5.91 19.82
N ASP A 369 14.90 -6.02 20.75
CA ASP A 369 14.33 -4.85 21.43
C ASP A 369 15.34 -4.29 22.44
N GLU A 370 15.89 -3.11 22.18
CA GLU A 370 16.87 -2.46 23.05
C GLU A 370 16.30 -2.03 24.41
N GLU A 371 14.97 -1.88 24.54
CA GLU A 371 14.35 -1.53 25.83
C GLU A 371 14.16 -2.79 26.68
N ALA A 372 13.64 -3.89 26.10
CA ALA A 372 13.49 -5.16 26.80
C ALA A 372 14.85 -5.81 27.17
N ALA A 373 15.87 -5.66 26.32
CA ALA A 373 17.20 -6.25 26.55
C ALA A 373 17.97 -5.65 27.74
N LYS A 374 17.55 -4.50 28.30
CA LYS A 374 18.17 -3.88 29.49
C LYS A 374 17.92 -4.66 30.78
N VAL A 375 16.92 -5.54 30.80
CA VAL A 375 16.50 -6.32 31.98
C VAL A 375 17.25 -7.67 32.06
N ASP A 376 18.10 -7.98 31.08
CA ASP A 376 18.61 -9.34 30.85
C ASP A 376 19.97 -9.60 31.52
N GLU A 377 19.94 -10.14 32.75
CA GLU A 377 21.08 -10.25 33.70
C GLU A 377 22.30 -11.07 33.22
N GLN A 378 22.25 -11.79 32.10
CA GLN A 378 23.29 -12.77 31.73
C GLN A 378 24.62 -12.19 31.20
N GLY A 379 24.90 -10.90 31.39
CA GLY A 379 26.22 -10.26 31.15
C GLY A 379 26.76 -10.22 29.71
N LEU A 380 26.17 -10.96 28.76
CA LEU A 380 26.56 -10.94 27.35
C LEU A 380 26.08 -9.67 26.65
N SER A 381 26.97 -9.01 25.90
CA SER A 381 26.60 -7.79 25.18
C SER A 381 25.53 -8.07 24.10
N PRO A 382 24.68 -7.06 23.77
CA PRO A 382 23.73 -7.15 22.66
C PRO A 382 24.35 -7.62 21.34
N GLU A 383 25.59 -7.21 21.08
CA GLU A 383 26.36 -7.61 19.90
C GLU A 383 26.76 -9.09 19.94
N MET A 384 27.28 -9.59 21.07
CA MET A 384 27.64 -11.00 21.22
C MET A 384 26.43 -11.92 21.03
N LYS A 385 25.26 -11.54 21.59
CA LYS A 385 24.00 -12.27 21.42
C LYS A 385 23.59 -12.38 19.94
N GLN A 386 23.72 -11.29 19.18
CA GLN A 386 23.39 -11.28 17.75
C GLN A 386 24.42 -12.02 16.87
N LEU A 387 25.72 -11.79 17.09
CA LEU A 387 26.77 -12.49 16.37
C LEU A 387 26.75 -14.00 16.63
N GLY A 388 26.40 -14.42 17.87
CA GLY A 388 26.18 -15.83 18.22
C GLY A 388 25.05 -16.46 17.41
N ALA A 389 23.90 -15.78 17.28
CA ALA A 389 22.79 -16.24 16.45
C ALA A 389 23.19 -16.34 14.96
N VAL A 390 23.86 -15.32 14.42
CA VAL A 390 24.37 -15.34 13.03
C VAL A 390 25.39 -16.47 12.82
N GLY A 391 26.25 -16.75 13.80
CA GLY A 391 27.19 -17.86 13.79
C GLY A 391 26.48 -19.22 13.73
N ALA A 392 25.52 -19.44 14.62
CA ALA A 392 24.73 -20.68 14.67
C ALA A 392 23.95 -20.91 13.37
N VAL A 393 23.32 -19.88 12.80
CA VAL A 393 22.66 -19.96 11.48
C VAL A 393 23.65 -20.31 10.37
N LYS A 394 24.82 -19.66 10.33
CA LYS A 394 25.86 -19.92 9.32
C LYS A 394 26.39 -21.35 9.39
N VAL A 395 26.52 -21.92 10.59
CA VAL A 395 26.86 -23.35 10.77
C VAL A 395 25.74 -24.24 10.25
N ALA A 396 24.49 -24.00 10.68
CA ALA A 396 23.35 -24.82 10.27
C ALA A 396 23.15 -24.87 8.74
N VAL A 397 23.26 -23.74 8.05
CA VAL A 397 23.12 -23.66 6.59
C VAL A 397 24.30 -24.29 5.85
N ARG A 398 25.54 -24.21 6.38
CA ARG A 398 26.70 -24.88 5.78
C ARG A 398 26.60 -26.40 5.88
N SER A 399 26.17 -26.93 7.03
CA SER A 399 26.01 -28.37 7.23
C SER A 399 24.97 -29.00 6.29
N LEU A 400 23.99 -28.23 5.81
CA LEU A 400 22.99 -28.68 4.84
C LEU A 400 23.63 -29.14 3.51
N SER A 401 24.58 -28.37 2.99
CA SER A 401 25.20 -28.64 1.68
C SER A 401 26.22 -29.78 1.70
N ALA A 402 26.70 -30.19 2.88
CA ALA A 402 27.66 -31.28 3.01
C ALA A 402 27.03 -32.69 2.84
N ALA A 403 25.71 -32.80 2.97
CA ALA A 403 25.00 -34.08 2.83
C ALA A 403 24.70 -34.48 1.38
N ALA A 404 24.89 -33.58 0.40
CA ALA A 404 24.64 -33.81 -1.02
C ALA A 404 25.94 -34.08 -1.81
N GLY A 405 26.73 -35.05 -1.35
CA GLY A 405 27.85 -35.59 -2.13
C GLY A 405 27.37 -36.57 -3.21
N PRO A 406 28.02 -36.65 -4.38
CA PRO A 406 27.61 -37.57 -5.44
C PRO A 406 27.89 -39.01 -5.04
N SER A 407 26.84 -39.77 -4.72
CA SER A 407 26.91 -41.23 -4.62
C SER A 407 27.01 -41.85 -6.02
N SER A 408 28.17 -41.73 -6.67
CA SER A 408 28.51 -42.57 -7.81
C SER A 408 28.64 -44.02 -7.34
N ARG A 409 27.61 -44.82 -7.57
CA ARG A 409 27.72 -46.29 -7.53
C ARG A 409 27.77 -46.82 -8.96
N THR A 410 28.97 -47.26 -9.31
CA THR A 410 29.25 -48.35 -10.26
C THR A 410 28.47 -49.60 -9.92
#